data_AF-A0A9Q1FST1-F1
#
_entry.id   AF-A0A9Q1FST1-F1
#
_cell.length_a   1.000
_cell.length_b   1.000
_cell.length_c   1.000
_cell.angle_alpha   90.00
_cell.angle_beta   90.00
_cell.angle_gamma   90.00
#
_symmetry.space_group_name_H-M   'P 1'
#
loop_
_entity.id
_entity.type
_entity.pdbx_description
1 polymer ?
#
loop_
_entity_poly.entity_id
_entity_poly.type
_entity_poly.pdbx_seq_one_letter_code
_entity_poly.pdbx_strand_id
1 'polypeptide(L)'
;MSVEEDLHDFGEMDQSIKKLIWDPLYKTLNCPQALYALDCMLEEGCIFTDSSSLLDVPENVRLSVQDLLKVVGLDTVEPSDRNNLLKPIGLLVGALSELDEEAVTLIVDLDSEVRGQLLKLVEGVLEQVYSMDGGVPERNGQFSENTMSMATKVLDSCGLQLAENSLDPSLGSPGAPDAALMALYITLKGLNLLLGP
;
A
#
# COMPACT_ATOMS: atom_id res chain seq x y z
N MET A 1 12.07 9.41 7.75
CA MET A 1 11.75 8.94 6.39
C MET A 1 10.34 9.41 6.13
N SER A 2 10.12 10.22 5.09
CA SER A 2 8.80 10.75 4.75
C SER A 2 8.21 9.86 3.66
N VAL A 3 7.07 9.23 3.95
CA VAL A 3 6.33 8.39 2.98
C VAL A 3 5.96 9.22 1.74
N GLU A 4 5.73 10.52 1.94
CA GLU A 4 5.39 11.49 0.91
C GLU A 4 6.54 11.72 -0.07
N GLU A 5 7.77 11.86 0.43
CA GLU A 5 8.97 11.96 -0.42
C GLU A 5 9.19 10.67 -1.20
N ASP A 6 9.00 9.53 -0.55
CA ASP A 6 9.29 8.22 -1.15
C ASP A 6 8.26 7.81 -2.22
N LEU A 7 7.04 8.32 -2.14
CA LEU A 7 5.98 8.08 -3.13
C LEU A 7 5.80 9.24 -4.13
N HIS A 8 6.58 10.31 -4.00
CA HIS A 8 6.46 11.52 -4.83
C HIS A 8 6.50 11.21 -6.33
N ASP A 9 7.38 10.29 -6.74
CA ASP A 9 7.56 9.89 -8.13
C ASP A 9 6.26 9.37 -8.75
N PHE A 10 5.40 8.66 -8.00
CA PHE A 10 4.09 8.23 -8.49
C PHE A 10 3.19 9.42 -8.87
N GLY A 11 3.32 10.56 -8.21
CA GLY A 11 2.57 11.76 -8.57
C GLY A 11 2.97 12.34 -9.93
N GLU A 12 4.27 12.31 -10.24
CA GLU A 12 4.85 12.99 -11.42
C GLU A 12 4.89 12.12 -12.69
N MET A 13 4.76 10.80 -12.55
CA MET A 13 4.76 9.88 -13.68
C MET A 13 3.60 10.14 -14.65
N ASP A 14 3.86 9.91 -15.94
CA ASP A 14 2.80 9.87 -16.94
C ASP A 14 1.91 8.62 -16.75
N GLN A 15 0.68 8.72 -17.26
CA GLN A 15 -0.32 7.65 -17.13
C GLN A 15 0.10 6.34 -17.82
N SER A 16 0.99 6.39 -18.81
CA SER A 16 1.45 5.16 -19.47
C SER A 16 2.41 4.38 -18.57
N ILE A 17 3.34 5.05 -17.88
CA ILE A 17 4.22 4.42 -16.90
C ILE A 17 3.43 3.92 -15.69
N LYS A 18 2.49 4.72 -15.18
CA LYS A 18 1.59 4.29 -14.09
C LYS A 18 0.88 2.98 -14.42
N LYS A 19 0.36 2.86 -15.64
CA LYS A 19 -0.28 1.65 -16.13
C LYS A 19 0.68 0.47 -16.28
N LEU A 20 1.92 0.72 -16.72
CA LEU A 20 2.97 -0.32 -16.81
C LEU A 20 3.32 -0.90 -15.43
N ILE A 21 3.14 -0.13 -14.35
CA ILE A 21 3.31 -0.60 -12.96
C ILE A 21 2.03 -1.27 -12.46
N TRP A 22 0.87 -0.63 -12.65
CA TRP A 22 -0.38 -1.10 -12.07
C TRP A 22 -0.87 -2.42 -12.67
N ASP A 23 -0.85 -2.58 -13.99
CA ASP A 23 -1.44 -3.76 -14.64
C ASP A 23 -0.75 -5.07 -14.17
N PRO A 24 0.59 -5.15 -14.04
CA PRO A 24 1.25 -6.30 -13.46
C PRO A 24 1.08 -6.42 -11.93
N LEU A 25 1.08 -5.29 -11.20
CA LEU A 25 0.88 -5.30 -9.74
C LEU A 25 -0.49 -5.88 -9.40
N TYR A 26 -1.56 -5.41 -10.03
CA TYR A 26 -2.93 -5.88 -9.80
C TYR A 26 -3.08 -7.41 -10.00
N LYS A 27 -2.41 -7.97 -11.01
CA LYS A 27 -2.39 -9.43 -11.23
C LYS A 27 -1.65 -10.17 -10.11
N THR A 28 -0.63 -9.55 -9.55
CA THR A 28 0.18 -10.11 -8.46
C THR A 28 -0.57 -10.11 -7.12
N LEU A 29 -1.41 -9.10 -6.86
CA LEU A 29 -2.18 -8.98 -5.62
C LEU A 29 -3.14 -10.15 -5.36
N ASN A 30 -3.60 -10.82 -6.41
CA ASN A 30 -4.46 -12.00 -6.31
C ASN A 30 -3.71 -13.30 -5.96
N CYS A 31 -2.42 -13.20 -5.60
CA CYS A 31 -1.59 -14.34 -5.24
C CYS A 31 -0.64 -13.94 -4.10
N PRO A 32 -1.01 -14.17 -2.83
CA PRO A 32 -0.20 -13.77 -1.68
C PRO A 32 1.24 -14.29 -1.72
N GLN A 33 1.47 -15.51 -2.22
CA GLN A 33 2.83 -16.04 -2.38
C GLN A 33 3.66 -15.24 -3.38
N ALA A 34 3.05 -14.79 -4.48
CA ALA A 34 3.73 -13.98 -5.49
C ALA A 34 4.02 -12.57 -4.97
N LEU A 35 3.07 -11.98 -4.22
CA LEU A 35 3.23 -10.68 -3.60
C LEU A 35 4.37 -10.68 -2.58
N TYR A 36 4.40 -11.68 -1.69
CA TYR A 36 5.47 -11.86 -0.72
C TYR A 36 6.84 -12.07 -1.38
N ALA A 37 6.90 -12.89 -2.44
CA ALA A 37 8.14 -13.10 -3.16
C ALA A 37 8.64 -11.82 -3.84
N LEU A 38 7.73 -11.01 -4.40
CA LEU A 38 8.06 -9.71 -5.00
C LEU A 38 8.57 -8.74 -3.94
N ASP A 39 7.91 -8.67 -2.78
CA ASP A 39 8.32 -7.84 -1.64
C ASP A 39 9.77 -8.11 -1.23
N CYS A 40 10.10 -9.38 -0.96
CA CYS A 40 11.46 -9.79 -0.61
C CYS A 40 12.49 -9.42 -1.70
N MET A 41 12.14 -9.55 -2.98
CA MET A 41 13.06 -9.20 -4.08
C MET A 41 13.30 -7.68 -4.18
N LEU A 42 12.27 -6.88 -3.91
CA LEU A 42 12.37 -5.42 -3.92
C LEU A 42 13.14 -4.90 -2.71
N GLU A 43 12.91 -5.48 -1.52
CA GLU A 43 13.62 -5.15 -0.29
C GLU A 43 15.12 -5.45 -0.39
N GLU A 44 15.47 -6.66 -0.84
CA GLU A 44 16.86 -7.07 -1.04
C GLU A 44 17.50 -6.42 -2.29
N GLY A 45 16.67 -5.83 -3.17
CA GLY A 45 17.09 -5.28 -4.44
C GLY A 45 17.81 -6.31 -5.31
N CYS A 46 17.36 -7.57 -5.31
CA CYS A 46 17.90 -8.62 -6.15
C CYS A 46 16.85 -9.68 -6.49
N ILE A 47 17.02 -10.36 -7.63
CA ILE A 47 16.12 -11.43 -8.06
C ILE A 47 16.63 -12.75 -7.47
N PHE A 48 15.77 -13.48 -6.77
CA PHE A 48 16.10 -14.84 -6.34
C PHE A 48 16.14 -15.76 -7.57
N THR A 49 17.33 -16.25 -7.92
CA THR A 49 17.53 -17.22 -8.99
C THR A 49 17.01 -18.61 -8.63
N ASP A 50 16.92 -18.90 -7.33
CA ASP A 50 16.37 -20.13 -6.81
C ASP A 50 14.85 -20.03 -6.88
N SER A 51 14.29 -20.69 -7.90
CA SER A 51 12.91 -20.56 -8.36
C SER A 51 11.87 -21.03 -7.33
N SER A 52 12.30 -21.50 -6.16
CA SER A 52 11.47 -22.14 -5.15
C SER A 52 10.31 -21.29 -4.67
N SER A 53 10.51 -19.97 -4.55
CA SER A 53 9.50 -19.03 -4.05
C SER A 53 8.34 -18.83 -5.05
N LEU A 54 8.57 -19.08 -6.34
CA LEU A 54 7.60 -18.88 -7.42
C LEU A 54 7.22 -20.19 -8.13
N LEU A 55 7.65 -21.35 -7.65
CA LEU A 55 7.39 -22.65 -8.30
C LEU A 55 5.88 -22.94 -8.39
N ASP A 56 5.14 -22.64 -7.33
CA ASP A 56 3.70 -22.91 -7.22
C ASP A 56 2.83 -21.72 -7.69
N VAL A 57 3.45 -20.63 -8.12
CA VAL A 57 2.75 -19.44 -8.60
C VAL A 57 2.31 -19.64 -10.07
N PRO A 58 1.06 -19.34 -10.42
CA PRO A 58 0.58 -19.43 -11.80
C PRO A 58 1.47 -18.66 -12.79
N GLU A 59 1.70 -19.23 -13.98
CA GLU A 59 2.65 -18.66 -14.95
C GLU A 59 2.34 -17.20 -15.32
N ASN A 60 1.06 -16.87 -15.49
CA ASN A 60 0.61 -15.50 -15.78
C ASN A 60 0.93 -14.50 -14.65
N VAL A 61 0.93 -14.95 -13.40
CA VAL A 61 1.29 -14.13 -12.23
C VAL A 61 2.80 -13.99 -12.15
N ARG A 62 3.58 -15.06 -12.36
CA ARG A 62 5.05 -14.98 -12.40
C ARG A 62 5.56 -14.03 -13.46
N LEU A 63 4.95 -14.04 -14.66
CA LEU A 63 5.28 -13.09 -15.72
C LEU A 63 5.00 -11.65 -15.28
N SER A 64 3.92 -11.43 -14.52
CA SER A 64 3.60 -10.10 -13.97
C SER A 64 4.63 -9.63 -12.93
N VAL A 65 5.10 -10.52 -12.06
CA VAL A 65 6.22 -10.24 -11.15
C VAL A 65 7.49 -9.86 -11.93
N GLN A 66 7.82 -10.62 -12.98
CA GLN A 66 8.97 -10.32 -13.84
C GLN A 66 8.84 -8.98 -14.56
N ASP A 67 7.65 -8.64 -15.03
CA ASP A 67 7.39 -7.35 -15.67
C ASP A 67 7.62 -6.19 -14.69
N LEU A 68 7.20 -6.31 -13.43
CA LEU A 68 7.50 -5.31 -12.39
C LEU A 68 9.00 -5.17 -12.12
N LEU A 69 9.72 -6.29 -11.99
CA LEU A 69 11.16 -6.29 -11.75
C LEU A 69 11.94 -5.64 -12.90
N LYS A 70 11.45 -5.77 -14.14
CA LYS A 70 12.00 -5.06 -15.30
C LYS A 70 11.74 -3.55 -15.24
N VAL A 71 10.55 -3.13 -14.81
CA VAL A 71 10.22 -1.69 -14.68
C VAL A 71 11.15 -0.99 -13.69
N VAL A 72 11.50 -1.66 -12.59
CA VAL A 72 12.46 -1.12 -11.60
C VAL A 72 13.93 -1.32 -11.99
N GLY A 73 14.21 -2.03 -13.09
CA GLY A 73 15.58 -2.30 -13.53
C GLY A 73 16.33 -3.31 -12.65
N LEU A 74 15.63 -4.22 -11.95
CA LEU A 74 16.26 -5.30 -11.18
C LEU A 74 16.61 -6.53 -12.03
N ASP A 75 16.04 -6.63 -13.24
CA ASP A 75 16.37 -7.67 -14.24
C ASP A 75 17.57 -7.25 -15.13
N THR A 76 18.21 -6.11 -14.85
CA THR A 76 19.38 -5.65 -15.59
C THR A 76 20.69 -6.08 -14.91
N VAL A 77 21.72 -6.29 -15.73
CA VAL A 77 23.03 -6.80 -15.28
C VAL A 77 23.85 -5.71 -14.57
N GLU A 78 23.50 -4.43 -14.75
CA GLU A 78 24.25 -3.28 -14.23
C GLU A 78 23.48 -2.56 -13.09
N PRO A 79 24.02 -2.54 -11.85
CA PRO A 79 23.38 -1.89 -10.70
C PRO A 79 23.16 -0.38 -10.86
N SER A 80 23.88 0.27 -11.78
CA SER A 80 23.76 1.69 -12.11
C SER A 80 22.50 2.05 -12.90
N ASP A 81 21.80 1.04 -13.46
CA ASP A 81 20.55 1.23 -14.21
C ASP A 81 19.30 1.02 -13.35
N ARG A 82 19.47 0.80 -12.03
CA ARG A 82 18.36 0.66 -11.10
C ARG A 82 17.54 1.95 -11.12
N ASN A 83 16.29 1.81 -11.48
CA ASN A 83 15.39 2.91 -11.65
C ASN A 83 15.07 3.54 -10.28
N ASN A 84 14.85 4.85 -10.23
CA ASN A 84 14.39 5.55 -9.03
C ASN A 84 13.08 4.96 -8.48
N LEU A 85 12.37 4.19 -9.31
CA LEU A 85 11.13 3.49 -8.98
C LEU A 85 11.28 2.32 -8.01
N LEU A 86 12.49 1.81 -7.76
CA LEU A 86 12.69 0.68 -6.86
C LEU A 86 12.12 0.98 -5.46
N LYS A 87 12.40 2.18 -4.95
CA LYS A 87 11.97 2.60 -3.61
C LYS A 87 10.45 2.79 -3.50
N PRO A 88 9.77 3.59 -4.34
CA PRO A 88 8.31 3.75 -4.25
C PRO A 88 7.56 2.44 -4.48
N ILE A 89 8.01 1.60 -5.41
CA ILE A 89 7.36 0.30 -5.67
C ILE A 89 7.61 -0.67 -4.52
N GLY A 90 8.84 -0.75 -3.99
CA GLY A 90 9.14 -1.55 -2.81
C GLY A 90 8.30 -1.14 -1.60
N LEU A 91 8.18 0.17 -1.35
CA LEU A 91 7.38 0.69 -0.24
C LEU A 91 5.89 0.33 -0.37
N LEU A 92 5.32 0.49 -1.56
CA LEU A 92 3.92 0.11 -1.81
C LEU A 92 3.69 -1.40 -1.73
N VAL A 93 4.60 -2.20 -2.30
CA VAL A 93 4.48 -3.66 -2.29
C VAL A 93 4.63 -4.21 -0.88
N GLY A 94 5.59 -3.73 -0.09
CA GLY A 94 5.75 -4.14 1.31
C GLY A 94 4.53 -3.77 2.16
N ALA A 95 3.95 -2.59 1.95
CA ALA A 95 2.70 -2.22 2.60
C ALA A 95 1.52 -3.10 2.19
N LEU A 96 1.42 -3.50 0.92
CA LEU A 96 0.39 -4.43 0.45
C LEU A 96 0.60 -5.86 0.98
N SER A 97 1.86 -6.29 1.13
CA SER A 97 2.27 -7.61 1.65
C SER A 97 1.93 -7.79 3.13
N GLU A 98 1.96 -6.69 3.90
CA GLU A 98 1.65 -6.68 5.34
C GLU A 98 0.13 -6.69 5.64
N LEU A 99 -0.71 -6.37 4.64
CA LEU A 99 -2.17 -6.38 4.78
C LEU A 99 -2.74 -7.76 4.42
N ASP A 100 -3.84 -8.13 5.08
CA ASP A 100 -4.58 -9.35 4.76
C ASP A 100 -5.18 -9.29 3.33
N GLU A 101 -5.33 -10.45 2.69
CA GLU A 101 -5.89 -10.57 1.33
C GLU A 101 -7.28 -9.93 1.21
N GLU A 102 -8.11 -10.04 2.25
CA GLU A 102 -9.43 -9.38 2.28
C GLU A 102 -9.29 -7.85 2.28
N ALA A 103 -8.38 -7.32 3.09
CA ALA A 103 -8.12 -5.88 3.16
C ALA A 103 -7.58 -5.34 1.83
N VAL A 104 -6.61 -6.03 1.23
CA VAL A 104 -6.05 -5.66 -0.08
C VAL A 104 -7.14 -5.63 -1.13
N THR A 105 -7.98 -6.68 -1.20
CA THR A 105 -9.10 -6.77 -2.15
C THR A 105 -10.08 -5.61 -1.98
N LEU A 106 -10.47 -5.30 -0.74
CA LEU A 106 -11.37 -4.18 -0.47
C LEU A 106 -10.79 -2.84 -0.92
N ILE A 107 -9.49 -2.61 -0.67
CA ILE A 107 -8.83 -1.33 -0.98
C ILE A 107 -8.68 -1.11 -2.49
N VAL A 108 -8.27 -2.14 -3.24
CA VAL A 108 -8.02 -1.99 -4.68
C VAL A 108 -9.29 -1.79 -5.50
N ASP A 109 -10.42 -2.27 -5.00
CA ASP A 109 -11.73 -2.13 -5.63
C ASP A 109 -12.45 -0.81 -5.25
N LEU A 110 -11.86 0.01 -4.36
CA LEU A 110 -12.40 1.33 -4.05
C LEU A 110 -12.33 2.27 -5.26
N ASP A 111 -13.42 2.99 -5.52
CA ASP A 111 -13.39 4.12 -6.43
C ASP A 111 -12.45 5.23 -5.92
N SER A 112 -11.97 6.09 -6.83
CA SER A 112 -10.97 7.12 -6.51
C SER A 112 -11.48 8.14 -5.49
N GLU A 113 -12.78 8.44 -5.48
CA GLU A 113 -13.37 9.37 -4.51
C GLU A 113 -13.39 8.76 -3.10
N VAL A 114 -13.89 7.54 -2.97
CA VAL A 114 -13.94 6.82 -1.67
C VAL A 114 -12.54 6.54 -1.15
N ARG A 115 -11.60 6.11 -2.00
CA ARG A 115 -10.19 5.92 -1.62
C ARG A 115 -9.55 7.23 -1.15
N GLY A 116 -9.87 8.35 -1.80
CA GLY A 116 -9.43 9.69 -1.39
C GLY A 116 -9.99 10.12 -0.02
N GLN A 117 -11.26 9.82 0.26
CA GLN A 117 -11.86 10.13 1.56
C GLN A 117 -11.32 9.23 2.67
N LEU A 118 -11.13 7.94 2.38
CA LEU A 118 -10.52 6.99 3.32
C LEU A 118 -9.08 7.37 3.66
N LEU A 119 -8.29 7.80 2.67
CA LEU A 119 -6.94 8.31 2.91
C LEU A 119 -6.94 9.48 3.90
N LYS A 120 -7.83 10.47 3.72
CA LYS A 120 -7.95 11.62 4.63
C LYS A 120 -8.32 11.20 6.05
N LEU A 121 -9.19 10.20 6.19
CA LEU A 121 -9.54 9.65 7.50
C LEU A 121 -8.32 9.01 8.17
N VAL A 122 -7.58 8.17 7.44
CA VAL A 122 -6.37 7.50 7.95
C VAL A 122 -5.27 8.52 8.28
N GLU A 123 -5.08 9.56 7.47
CA GLU A 123 -4.19 10.69 7.76
C GLU A 123 -4.56 11.36 9.10
N GLY A 124 -5.85 11.67 9.32
CA GLY A 124 -6.32 12.23 10.59
C GLY A 124 -6.14 11.31 11.79
N VAL A 125 -6.28 9.99 11.61
CA VAL A 125 -6.00 9.00 12.66
C VAL A 125 -4.50 8.96 12.98
N LEU A 126 -3.63 8.95 11.97
CA LEU A 126 -2.18 9.00 12.17
C LEU A 126 -1.75 10.29 12.89
N GLU A 127 -2.29 11.44 12.48
CA GLU A 127 -2.06 12.72 13.17
C GLU A 127 -2.45 12.64 14.65
N GLN A 128 -3.56 11.97 14.97
CA GLN A 128 -3.98 11.74 16.36
C GLN A 128 -2.97 10.85 17.11
N VAL A 129 -2.54 9.74 16.50
CA VAL A 129 -1.54 8.86 17.12
C VAL A 129 -0.25 9.63 17.41
N TYR A 130 0.22 10.46 16.48
CA TYR A 130 1.47 11.21 16.61
C TYR A 130 1.38 12.43 17.54
N SER A 131 0.24 13.13 17.56
CA SER A 131 0.09 14.39 18.31
C SER A 131 0.11 14.21 19.83
N MET A 132 -0.02 12.98 20.34
CA MET A 132 -0.13 12.66 21.78
C MET A 132 -1.29 13.36 22.50
N ASP A 133 -2.11 14.13 21.77
CA ASP A 133 -3.27 14.81 22.29
C ASP A 133 -4.42 13.80 22.20
N GLY A 134 -5.02 13.47 23.34
CA GLY A 134 -6.16 12.54 23.40
C GLY A 134 -7.43 13.04 22.71
N GLY A 135 -7.32 14.06 21.86
CA GLY A 135 -8.40 14.60 21.06
C GLY A 135 -8.80 13.61 19.97
N VAL A 136 -10.08 13.24 19.96
CA VAL A 136 -10.68 12.37 18.93
C VAL A 136 -10.83 13.20 17.66
N PRO A 137 -10.47 12.70 16.47
CA PRO A 137 -10.87 13.36 15.23
C PRO A 137 -12.39 13.54 15.25
N GLU A 138 -12.88 14.74 14.94
CA GLU A 138 -14.31 15.01 14.84
C GLU A 138 -14.92 14.15 13.72
N ARG A 139 -15.31 12.93 14.07
CA ARG A 139 -15.92 11.92 13.20
C ARG A 139 -17.26 12.40 12.63
N ASN A 140 -17.92 13.32 13.35
CA ASN A 140 -19.27 13.73 13.05
C ASN A 140 -19.29 14.87 12.02
N GLY A 141 -19.71 14.53 10.79
CA GLY A 141 -20.05 15.50 9.75
C GLY A 141 -18.99 15.75 8.68
N GLN A 142 -17.79 15.17 8.79
CA GLN A 142 -16.73 15.30 7.77
C GLN A 142 -16.84 14.29 6.61
N PHE A 143 -17.43 13.12 6.84
CA PHE A 143 -17.51 12.03 5.86
C PHE A 143 -18.96 11.58 5.66
N SER A 144 -19.27 11.08 4.46
CA SER A 144 -20.60 10.51 4.18
C SER A 144 -20.81 9.21 4.97
N GLU A 145 -22.07 8.84 5.26
CA GLU A 145 -22.38 7.55 5.92
C GLU A 145 -21.82 6.35 5.15
N ASN A 146 -21.87 6.40 3.81
CA ASN A 146 -21.33 5.35 2.95
C ASN A 146 -19.81 5.23 3.11
N THR A 147 -19.11 6.36 3.14
CA THR A 147 -17.66 6.42 3.36
C THR A 147 -17.29 5.87 4.73
N MET A 148 -18.03 6.26 5.78
CA MET A 148 -17.78 5.77 7.14
C MET A 148 -18.02 4.26 7.26
N SER A 149 -19.05 3.75 6.60
CA SER A 149 -19.33 2.31 6.52
C SER A 149 -18.19 1.56 5.83
N MET A 150 -17.71 2.07 4.68
CA MET A 150 -16.60 1.45 3.94
C MET A 150 -15.28 1.54 4.72
N ALA A 151 -14.99 2.68 5.33
CA ALA A 151 -13.82 2.89 6.16
C ALA A 151 -13.77 1.93 7.34
N THR A 152 -14.91 1.74 8.01
CA THR A 152 -15.01 0.79 9.12
C THR A 152 -14.72 -0.63 8.64
N LYS A 153 -15.27 -1.05 7.50
CA LYS A 153 -14.96 -2.36 6.92
C LYS A 153 -13.49 -2.56 6.59
N VAL A 154 -12.86 -1.57 5.95
CA VAL A 154 -11.43 -1.66 5.59
C VAL A 154 -10.57 -1.70 6.86
N LEU A 155 -10.86 -0.86 7.85
CA LEU A 155 -10.12 -0.87 9.11
C LEU A 155 -10.31 -2.20 9.84
N ASP A 156 -11.54 -2.71 9.94
CA ASP A 156 -11.83 -4.01 10.55
C ASP A 156 -11.06 -5.15 9.84
N SER A 157 -10.97 -5.14 8.49
CA SER A 157 -10.18 -6.12 7.73
C SER A 157 -8.67 -6.01 7.97
N CYS A 158 -8.19 -4.84 8.40
CA CYS A 158 -6.81 -4.64 8.83
C CYS A 158 -6.61 -4.93 10.34
N GLY A 159 -7.64 -5.39 11.06
CA GLY A 159 -7.60 -5.56 12.52
C GLY A 159 -7.59 -4.24 13.30
N LEU A 160 -7.94 -3.13 12.65
CA LEU A 160 -7.95 -1.79 13.22
C LEU A 160 -9.38 -1.38 13.58
N GLN A 161 -9.57 -0.80 14.75
CA GLN A 161 -10.86 -0.32 15.21
C GLN A 161 -10.80 1.18 15.46
N LEU A 162 -11.91 1.84 15.17
CA LEU A 162 -12.10 3.24 15.51
C LEU A 162 -13.05 3.33 16.70
N ALA A 163 -12.52 3.67 17.87
CA ALA A 163 -13.36 3.97 19.02
C ALA A 163 -14.09 5.32 18.85
N GLU A 164 -15.22 5.49 19.53
CA GLU A 164 -16.04 6.72 19.43
C GLU A 164 -15.38 7.91 20.14
N ASN A 165 -14.67 7.66 21.25
CA ASN A 165 -14.26 8.71 22.20
C ASN A 165 -12.78 8.65 22.59
N SER A 166 -11.98 7.78 21.97
CA SER A 166 -10.57 7.60 22.31
C SER A 166 -9.79 7.01 21.13
N LEU A 167 -8.46 7.03 21.21
CA LEU A 167 -7.63 6.21 20.34
C LEU A 167 -7.83 4.74 20.75
N ASP A 168 -8.22 3.88 19.81
CA ASP A 168 -8.27 2.44 20.06
C ASP A 168 -6.84 1.87 20.14
N PRO A 169 -6.54 0.96 21.08
CA PRO A 169 -5.22 0.33 21.17
C PRO A 169 -4.77 -0.37 19.89
N SER A 170 -5.68 -0.83 19.03
CA SER A 170 -5.33 -1.42 17.73
C SER A 170 -4.64 -0.43 16.79
N LEU A 171 -4.85 0.88 16.98
CA LEU A 171 -4.26 1.94 16.15
C LEU A 171 -2.82 2.26 16.56
N GLY A 172 -2.34 1.68 17.66
CA GLY A 172 -1.03 1.87 18.21
C GLY A 172 -1.05 2.59 19.56
N SER A 173 0.05 3.27 19.86
CA SER A 173 0.24 4.03 21.10
C SER A 173 0.70 5.44 20.79
N PRO A 174 0.53 6.41 21.69
CA PRO A 174 0.93 7.79 21.45
C PRO A 174 2.40 7.91 20.98
N GLY A 175 2.60 8.45 19.77
CA GLY A 175 3.89 8.58 19.10
C GLY A 175 4.37 7.35 18.33
N ALA A 176 3.63 6.23 18.36
CA ALA A 176 3.99 4.97 17.72
C ALA A 176 2.74 4.29 17.13
N PRO A 177 2.40 4.57 15.85
CA PRO A 177 1.29 3.90 15.17
C PRO A 177 1.53 2.42 14.96
N ASP A 178 0.43 1.69 14.88
CA ASP A 178 0.44 0.27 14.54
C ASP A 178 0.97 0.02 13.11
N ALA A 179 1.59 -1.15 12.91
CA ALA A 179 2.17 -1.53 11.62
C ALA A 179 1.09 -1.63 10.53
N ALA A 180 -0.07 -2.20 10.83
CA ALA A 180 -1.18 -2.32 9.88
C ALA A 180 -1.78 -0.94 9.55
N LEU A 181 -1.79 -0.01 10.51
CA LEU A 181 -2.22 1.37 10.25
C LEU A 181 -1.25 2.09 9.30
N MET A 182 0.06 1.91 9.50
CA MET A 182 1.07 2.46 8.61
C MET A 182 1.03 1.82 7.21
N ALA A 183 0.86 0.50 7.13
CA ALA A 183 0.70 -0.22 5.88
C ALA A 183 -0.55 0.25 5.11
N LEU A 184 -1.67 0.42 5.81
CA LEU A 184 -2.91 0.96 5.22
C LEU A 184 -2.69 2.38 4.67
N TYR A 185 -2.02 3.25 5.43
CA TYR A 185 -1.69 4.60 4.97
C TYR A 185 -0.85 4.60 3.70
N ILE A 186 0.26 3.83 3.70
CA ILE A 186 1.16 3.72 2.55
C ILE A 186 0.41 3.18 1.33
N THR A 187 -0.40 2.12 1.50
CA THR A 187 -1.20 1.55 0.43
C THR A 187 -2.18 2.56 -0.15
N LEU A 188 -2.96 3.26 0.68
CA LEU A 188 -3.93 4.24 0.21
C LEU A 188 -3.25 5.42 -0.49
N LYS A 189 -2.14 5.91 0.06
CA LYS A 189 -1.36 7.03 -0.51
C LYS A 189 -0.75 6.63 -1.84
N GLY A 190 -0.08 5.49 -1.89
CA GLY A 190 0.57 4.95 -3.08
C GLY A 190 -0.43 4.69 -4.20
N LEU A 191 -1.56 4.04 -3.90
CA LEU A 191 -2.61 3.78 -4.90
C LEU A 191 -3.30 5.06 -5.37
N ASN A 192 -3.53 6.06 -4.52
CA ASN A 192 -4.08 7.35 -4.97
C ASN A 192 -3.15 8.07 -5.94
N LEU A 193 -1.84 8.03 -5.71
CA LEU A 193 -0.86 8.66 -6.61
C LEU A 193 -0.69 7.85 -7.90
N LEU A 194 -0.60 6.53 -7.78
CA LEU A 194 -0.36 5.61 -8.90
C LEU A 194 -1.57 5.53 -9.84
N LEU A 195 -2.79 5.45 -9.31
CA LEU A 195 -4.00 5.33 -10.13
C LEU A 195 -4.53 6.69 -10.57
N GLY A 196 -4.25 7.74 -9.79
CA GLY A 196 -4.83 9.06 -10.01
C GLY A 196 -6.35 9.10 -9.78
N PRO A 197 -6.97 10.27 -10.01
CA PRO A 197 -8.42 10.42 -10.06
C PRO A 197 -9.04 9.72 -11.27
#